data_AF-A0A960BJ52-F1
#
_entry.id   AF-A0A960BJ52-F1
#
_cell.length_a   1.000
_cell.length_b   1.000
_cell.length_c   1.000
_cell.angle_alpha   90.00
_cell.angle_beta   90.00
_cell.angle_gamma   90.00
#
_symmetry.space_group_name_H-M   'P 1'
#
loop_
_entity.id
_entity.type
_entity.pdbx_description
1 polymer ?
#
loop_
_entity_poly.entity_id
_entity_poly.type
_entity_poly.pdbx_seq_one_letter_code
_entity_poly.pdbx_strand_id
1 'polypeptide(L)'
;MRAPGVAVLLLSPDGNFELADGTTQLNGATPVTLDDHVRIGSNTKTFTTSVILQLVDEGKIGLTDPVDDYWPGIPNGDEITIEQLLNMRSGLFNYTTTRKLNKSLDEDPDRVWEPRELLRMGISRPPYFPPGEGWAYSNTNTVLLGLIAEKIEGKPLGDIIEERLITPLGLANTSFPPSDTAS
;
A
#
# COMPACT_ATOMS: atom_id res chain seq x y z
N MET A 1 -24.35 -7.40 -6.33
CA MET A 1 -23.00 -7.78 -6.82
C MET A 1 -22.88 -9.29 -6.60
N ARG A 2 -22.55 -10.09 -7.62
CA ARG A 2 -22.26 -11.53 -7.45
C ARG A 2 -20.75 -11.69 -7.55
N ALA A 3 -20.11 -12.28 -6.55
CA ALA A 3 -18.71 -12.68 -6.65
C ALA A 3 -18.63 -13.92 -7.56
N PRO A 4 -17.67 -13.98 -8.52
CA PRO A 4 -17.54 -15.13 -9.40
C PRO A 4 -16.96 -16.36 -8.67
N GLY A 5 -16.09 -16.14 -7.68
CA GLY A 5 -15.53 -17.19 -6.85
C GLY A 5 -14.85 -16.63 -5.59
N VAL A 6 -14.41 -17.53 -4.71
CA VAL A 6 -13.76 -17.23 -3.42
C VAL A 6 -12.74 -18.32 -3.08
N ALA A 7 -11.64 -17.91 -2.44
CA ALA A 7 -10.68 -18.79 -1.79
C ALA A 7 -10.52 -18.37 -0.32
N VAL A 8 -10.50 -19.34 0.60
CA VAL A 8 -10.36 -19.13 2.05
C VAL A 8 -9.37 -20.15 2.60
N LEU A 9 -8.37 -19.65 3.32
CA LEU A 9 -7.46 -20.44 4.16
C LEU A 9 -7.58 -19.95 5.60
N LEU A 10 -7.88 -20.84 6.52
CA LEU A 10 -7.87 -20.61 7.96
C LEU A 10 -6.85 -21.56 8.59
N LEU A 11 -5.82 -20.98 9.21
CA LEU A 11 -4.83 -21.71 9.99
C LEU A 11 -5.17 -21.54 11.46
N SER A 12 -5.30 -22.65 12.20
CA SER A 12 -5.55 -22.61 13.63
C SER A 12 -4.77 -23.70 14.37
N PRO A 13 -4.55 -23.56 15.69
CA PRO A 13 -3.93 -24.63 16.49
C PRO A 13 -4.69 -25.97 16.42
N ASP A 14 -6.01 -25.91 16.20
CA ASP A 14 -6.90 -27.08 16.16
C ASP A 14 -6.99 -27.71 14.75
N GLY A 15 -6.30 -27.14 13.77
CA GLY A 15 -6.27 -27.62 12.39
C GLY A 15 -6.48 -26.51 11.36
N ASN A 16 -6.30 -26.89 10.09
CA ASN A 16 -6.46 -25.99 8.96
C ASN A 16 -7.82 -26.22 8.28
N PHE A 17 -8.42 -25.14 7.79
CA PHE A 17 -9.61 -25.18 6.95
C PHE A 17 -9.33 -24.45 5.64
N GLU A 18 -9.70 -25.11 4.55
CA GLU A 18 -9.44 -24.69 3.18
C GLU A 18 -10.73 -24.78 2.37
N LEU A 19 -11.04 -23.71 1.62
CA LEU A 19 -12.21 -23.64 0.74
C LEU A 19 -11.84 -22.86 -0.51
N ALA A 20 -12.12 -23.42 -1.68
CA ALA A 20 -12.20 -22.68 -2.92
C ALA A 20 -13.51 -23.03 -3.62
N ASP A 21 -14.29 -22.03 -4.03
CA ASP A 21 -15.58 -22.23 -4.69
C ASP A 21 -15.83 -21.16 -5.75
N GLY A 22 -16.60 -21.52 -6.78
CA GLY A 22 -16.88 -20.69 -7.95
C GLY A 22 -15.76 -20.69 -8.98
N THR A 23 -15.73 -19.64 -9.81
CA THR A 23 -14.84 -19.53 -10.96
C THR A 23 -14.08 -18.21 -10.99
N THR A 24 -12.98 -18.16 -11.74
CA THR A 24 -12.10 -16.97 -11.81
C THR A 24 -12.76 -15.79 -12.53
N GLN A 25 -13.87 -16.01 -13.23
CA GLN A 25 -14.62 -14.99 -13.98
C GLN A 25 -16.12 -15.22 -13.88
N LEU A 26 -16.91 -14.14 -13.94
CA LEU A 26 -18.38 -14.25 -13.89
C LEU A 26 -18.90 -15.03 -15.10
N ASN A 27 -19.67 -16.10 -14.85
CA ASN A 27 -20.14 -17.05 -15.86
C ASN A 27 -19.01 -17.80 -16.59
N GLY A 28 -17.79 -17.78 -16.04
CA GLY A 28 -16.66 -18.58 -16.52
C GLY A 28 -16.78 -20.04 -16.10
N ALA A 29 -15.89 -20.88 -16.64
CA ALA A 29 -15.80 -22.30 -16.32
C ALA A 29 -14.54 -22.69 -15.54
N THR A 30 -13.53 -21.83 -15.50
CA THR A 30 -12.25 -22.09 -14.79
C THR A 30 -12.47 -21.95 -13.28
N PRO A 31 -12.33 -23.03 -12.49
CA PRO A 31 -12.50 -22.98 -11.05
C PRO A 31 -11.45 -22.08 -10.38
N VAL A 32 -11.83 -21.43 -9.28
CA VAL A 32 -10.84 -20.81 -8.38
C VAL A 32 -10.08 -21.92 -7.64
N THR A 33 -8.78 -21.73 -7.44
CA THR A 33 -7.94 -22.61 -6.63
C THR A 33 -7.26 -21.83 -5.50
N LEU A 34 -6.73 -22.54 -4.50
CA LEU A 34 -5.95 -21.92 -3.42
C LEU A 34 -4.58 -21.42 -3.90
N ASP A 35 -4.12 -21.87 -5.07
CA ASP A 35 -2.87 -21.47 -5.69
C ASP A 35 -3.02 -20.22 -6.57
N ASP A 36 -4.25 -19.74 -6.80
CA ASP A 36 -4.50 -18.55 -7.60
C ASP A 36 -3.98 -17.29 -6.91
N HIS A 37 -3.23 -16.47 -7.65
CA HIS A 37 -2.80 -15.17 -7.16
C HIS A 37 -3.93 -14.14 -7.16
N VAL A 38 -3.96 -13.30 -6.13
CA VAL A 38 -4.91 -12.18 -6.00
C VAL A 38 -4.19 -10.87 -5.72
N ARG A 39 -4.75 -9.76 -6.21
CA ARG A 39 -4.28 -8.42 -5.83
C ARG A 39 -4.77 -8.10 -4.42
N ILE A 40 -3.87 -8.13 -3.44
CA ILE A 40 -4.20 -7.98 -2.00
C ILE A 40 -4.66 -6.57 -1.59
N GLY A 41 -4.58 -5.60 -2.50
CA GLY A 41 -5.08 -4.24 -2.30
C GLY A 41 -4.47 -3.57 -1.05
N SER A 42 -5.33 -3.10 -0.14
CA SER A 42 -4.87 -2.34 1.03
C SER A 42 -4.06 -3.15 2.05
N ASN A 43 -4.01 -4.48 1.94
CA ASN A 43 -3.11 -5.30 2.75
C ASN A 43 -1.63 -5.00 2.48
N THR A 44 -1.29 -4.44 1.31
CA THR A 44 0.07 -3.95 1.00
C THR A 44 0.57 -2.92 2.02
N LYS A 45 -0.32 -2.17 2.68
CA LYS A 45 0.06 -1.19 3.73
C LYS A 45 0.85 -1.85 4.85
N THR A 46 0.49 -3.07 5.23
CA THR A 46 1.19 -3.81 6.27
C THR A 46 2.63 -4.09 5.87
N PHE A 47 2.90 -4.47 4.61
CA PHE A 47 4.26 -4.67 4.11
C PHE A 47 5.07 -3.37 4.15
N THR A 48 4.50 -2.26 3.65
CA THR A 48 5.16 -0.94 3.68
C THR A 48 5.42 -0.48 5.12
N THR A 49 4.45 -0.63 6.01
CA THR A 49 4.59 -0.30 7.44
C THR A 49 5.65 -1.16 8.11
N SER A 50 5.71 -2.46 7.84
CA SER A 50 6.75 -3.35 8.37
C SER A 50 8.15 -2.91 7.93
N VAL A 51 8.33 -2.51 6.66
CA VAL A 51 9.60 -1.93 6.18
C VAL A 51 9.96 -0.67 6.97
N ILE A 52 9.02 0.26 7.14
CA ILE A 52 9.29 1.49 7.90
C ILE A 52 9.66 1.19 9.35
N LEU A 53 8.95 0.29 10.02
CA LEU A 53 9.26 -0.09 11.39
C LEU A 53 10.62 -0.79 11.52
N GLN A 54 11.04 -1.60 10.55
CA GLN A 54 12.41 -2.11 10.51
C GLN A 54 13.45 -0.99 10.36
N LEU A 55 13.18 0.01 9.51
CA LEU A 55 14.07 1.18 9.38
C LEU A 55 14.12 2.01 10.68
N VAL A 56 13.02 2.03 11.45
CA VAL A 56 13.00 2.62 12.81
C VAL A 56 13.88 1.83 13.77
N ASP A 57 13.76 0.51 13.80
CA ASP A 57 14.58 -0.36 14.65
C ASP A 57 16.09 -0.24 14.29
N GLU A 58 16.39 0.00 13.02
CA GLU A 58 17.75 0.28 12.52
C GLU A 58 18.26 1.70 12.82
N GLY A 59 17.41 2.58 13.38
CA GLY A 59 17.74 3.98 13.67
C GLY A 59 17.93 4.85 12.43
N LYS A 60 17.44 4.42 11.26
CA LYS A 60 17.52 5.18 10.00
C LYS A 60 16.41 6.23 9.86
N ILE A 61 15.34 6.07 10.63
CA ILE A 61 14.19 6.98 10.70
C ILE A 61 13.57 6.92 12.10
N GLY A 62 13.10 8.04 12.63
CA GLY A 62 12.41 8.11 13.92
C GLY A 62 10.89 8.22 13.76
N LEU A 63 10.13 7.63 14.69
CA LEU A 63 8.66 7.72 14.70
C LEU A 63 8.16 9.16 14.91
N THR A 64 8.90 9.95 15.68
CA THR A 64 8.58 11.34 16.01
C THR A 64 9.20 12.34 15.04
N ASP A 65 9.97 11.86 14.06
CA ASP A 65 10.64 12.76 13.13
C ASP A 65 9.60 13.42 12.21
N PRO A 66 9.76 14.72 11.92
CA PRO A 66 8.99 15.39 10.89
C PRO A 66 9.17 14.72 9.53
N VAL A 67 8.10 14.68 8.75
CA VAL A 67 8.13 14.18 7.37
C VAL A 67 9.09 14.99 6.50
N ASP A 68 9.20 16.30 6.71
CA ASP A 68 10.03 17.20 5.89
C ASP A 68 11.54 16.87 5.96
N ASP A 69 11.99 16.22 7.04
CA ASP A 69 13.38 15.73 7.15
C ASP A 69 13.69 14.67 6.08
N TYR A 70 12.67 13.92 5.66
CA TYR A 70 12.78 12.85 4.66
C TYR A 70 12.20 13.26 3.31
N TRP A 71 11.15 14.05 3.26
CA TRP A 71 10.48 14.41 2.02
C TRP A 71 9.87 15.82 2.09
N PRO A 72 10.61 16.86 1.66
CA PRO A 72 10.15 18.23 1.77
C PRO A 72 8.99 18.55 0.81
N GLY A 73 8.19 19.54 1.17
CA GLY A 73 7.09 20.05 0.34
C GLY A 73 5.76 19.34 0.57
N ILE A 74 5.62 18.65 1.69
CA ILE A 74 4.34 18.10 2.15
C ILE A 74 3.60 19.18 2.95
N PRO A 75 2.29 19.39 2.73
CA PRO A 75 1.51 20.29 3.57
C PRO A 75 1.60 19.89 5.05
N ASN A 76 2.04 20.82 5.90
CA ASN A 76 2.35 20.60 7.32
C ASN A 76 3.43 19.52 7.56
N GLY A 77 4.33 19.29 6.59
CA GLY A 77 5.35 18.23 6.68
C GLY A 77 6.38 18.43 7.80
N ASP A 78 6.54 19.66 8.28
CA ASP A 78 7.33 20.03 9.46
C ASP A 78 6.64 19.66 10.79
N GLU A 79 5.33 19.40 10.77
CA GLU A 79 4.54 18.99 11.93
C GLU A 79 4.07 17.52 11.87
N ILE A 80 3.83 16.99 10.67
CA ILE A 80 3.44 15.59 10.47
C ILE A 80 4.61 14.70 10.86
N THR A 81 4.39 13.77 11.80
CA THR A 81 5.39 12.76 12.16
C THR A 81 5.24 11.48 11.34
N ILE A 82 6.30 10.66 11.30
CA ILE A 82 6.25 9.33 10.69
C ILE A 82 5.18 8.44 11.34
N GLU A 83 5.03 8.49 12.67
CA GLU A 83 3.97 7.79 13.39
C GLU A 83 2.57 8.18 12.89
N GLN A 84 2.34 9.49 12.64
CA GLN A 84 1.05 9.98 12.16
C GLN A 84 0.73 9.54 10.73
N LEU A 85 1.73 9.32 9.89
CA LEU A 85 1.54 8.65 8.60
C LEU A 85 1.10 7.19 8.80
N LEU A 86 1.82 6.45 9.65
CA LEU A 86 1.59 5.03 9.94
C LEU A 86 0.20 4.75 10.51
N ASN A 87 -0.33 5.64 11.35
CA ASN A 87 -1.61 5.45 12.04
C ASN A 87 -2.80 6.22 11.44
N MET A 88 -2.65 6.79 10.24
CA MET A 88 -3.70 7.53 9.51
C MET A 88 -4.18 8.82 10.22
N ARG A 89 -3.27 9.54 10.88
CA ARG A 89 -3.55 10.80 11.60
C ARG A 89 -2.82 12.03 11.03
N SER A 90 -2.19 11.91 9.86
CA SER A 90 -1.53 13.03 9.18
C SER A 90 -2.47 14.14 8.71
N GLY A 91 -3.75 13.82 8.50
CA GLY A 91 -4.72 14.72 7.87
C GLY A 91 -4.58 14.83 6.35
N LEU A 92 -3.58 14.20 5.72
CA LEU A 92 -3.37 14.31 4.27
C LEU A 92 -4.58 13.80 3.47
N PHE A 93 -4.96 14.55 2.44
CA PHE A 93 -6.07 14.21 1.57
C PHE A 93 -5.83 12.89 0.83
N ASN A 94 -6.87 12.04 0.74
CA ASN A 94 -6.77 10.73 0.09
C ASN A 94 -6.93 10.84 -1.43
N TYR A 95 -5.83 10.67 -2.19
CA TYR A 95 -5.82 10.81 -3.66
C TYR A 95 -6.84 9.90 -4.37
N THR A 96 -7.19 8.75 -3.77
CA THR A 96 -8.18 7.80 -4.33
C THR A 96 -9.61 8.33 -4.35
N THR A 97 -9.87 9.46 -3.68
CA THR A 97 -11.18 10.12 -3.73
C THR A 97 -11.26 11.21 -4.80
N THR A 98 -10.18 11.45 -5.56
CA THR A 98 -10.19 12.48 -6.59
C THR A 98 -10.95 12.03 -7.82
N ARG A 99 -11.69 12.98 -8.42
CA ARG A 99 -12.33 12.77 -9.73
C ARG A 99 -11.32 12.44 -10.82
N LYS A 100 -10.11 12.98 -10.75
CA LYS A 100 -9.03 12.74 -11.72
C LYS A 100 -8.64 11.25 -11.74
N LEU A 101 -8.42 10.64 -10.57
CA LEU A 101 -8.10 9.22 -10.51
C LEU A 101 -9.27 8.37 -11.01
N ASN A 102 -10.47 8.60 -10.46
CA ASN A 102 -11.65 7.81 -10.81
C ASN A 102 -11.92 7.82 -12.31
N LYS A 103 -11.86 9.01 -12.93
CA LYS A 103 -12.04 9.15 -14.38
C LYS A 103 -10.98 8.38 -15.18
N SER A 104 -9.71 8.45 -14.75
CA SER A 104 -8.63 7.75 -15.45
C SER A 104 -8.71 6.23 -15.28
N LEU A 105 -9.24 5.73 -14.15
CA LEU A 105 -9.49 4.29 -13.97
C LEU A 105 -10.62 3.78 -14.88
N ASP A 106 -11.61 4.63 -15.18
CA ASP A 106 -12.68 4.29 -16.12
C ASP A 106 -12.20 4.34 -17.58
N GLU A 107 -11.35 5.31 -17.93
CA GLU A 107 -10.89 5.53 -19.31
C GLU A 107 -9.67 4.65 -19.70
N ASP A 108 -8.81 4.36 -18.73
CA ASP A 108 -7.54 3.63 -18.93
C ASP A 108 -7.21 2.80 -17.66
N PRO A 109 -7.91 1.68 -17.44
CA PRO A 109 -7.76 0.85 -16.24
C PRO A 109 -6.39 0.18 -16.12
N ASP A 110 -5.69 0.02 -17.25
CA ASP A 110 -4.35 -0.57 -17.32
C ASP A 110 -3.24 0.45 -17.11
N ARG A 111 -3.62 1.73 -16.91
CA ARG A 111 -2.67 2.80 -16.68
C ARG A 111 -1.79 2.52 -15.46
N VAL A 112 -0.50 2.65 -15.72
CA VAL A 112 0.54 2.61 -14.70
C VAL A 112 0.69 3.98 -14.05
N TRP A 113 0.65 4.01 -12.71
CA TRP A 113 0.76 5.24 -11.93
C TRP A 113 2.10 5.32 -11.19
N GLU A 114 2.85 6.36 -11.47
CA GLU A 114 4.05 6.68 -10.71
C GLU A 114 3.70 7.08 -9.27
N PRO A 115 4.35 6.54 -8.22
CA PRO A 115 4.06 6.90 -6.83
C PRO A 115 4.12 8.41 -6.58
N ARG A 116 5.07 9.12 -7.23
CA ARG A 116 5.18 10.58 -7.14
C ARG A 116 3.99 11.31 -7.79
N GLU A 117 3.35 10.74 -8.81
CA GLU A 117 2.12 11.30 -9.38
C GLU A 117 0.96 11.18 -8.38
N LEU A 118 0.82 10.01 -7.74
CA LEU A 118 -0.21 9.77 -6.73
C LEU A 118 -0.03 10.67 -5.51
N LEU A 119 1.21 10.85 -5.04
CA LEU A 119 1.54 11.78 -3.97
C LEU A 119 1.12 13.21 -4.32
N ARG A 120 1.53 13.71 -5.49
CA ARG A 120 1.16 15.05 -5.98
C ARG A 120 -0.35 15.25 -6.03
N MET A 121 -1.07 14.23 -6.48
CA MET A 121 -2.53 14.27 -6.52
C MET A 121 -3.14 14.43 -5.12
N GLY A 122 -2.61 13.71 -4.12
CA GLY A 122 -3.02 13.84 -2.73
C GLY A 122 -2.74 15.24 -2.17
N ILE A 123 -1.49 15.71 -2.27
CA ILE A 123 -1.08 17.00 -1.69
C ILE A 123 -1.59 18.23 -2.45
N SER A 124 -2.16 18.05 -3.65
CA SER A 124 -2.83 19.14 -4.41
C SER A 124 -4.15 19.61 -3.79
N ARG A 125 -4.63 18.91 -2.75
CA ARG A 125 -5.87 19.20 -2.03
C ARG A 125 -5.53 19.56 -0.58
N PRO A 126 -6.32 20.45 0.06
CA PRO A 126 -6.07 20.80 1.45
C PRO A 126 -6.18 19.56 2.35
N PRO A 127 -5.36 19.47 3.42
CA PRO A 127 -5.54 18.46 4.46
C PRO A 127 -6.96 18.49 5.05
N TYR A 128 -7.43 17.34 5.52
CA TYR A 128 -8.72 17.22 6.22
C TYR A 128 -8.71 17.92 7.58
N PHE A 129 -7.57 17.87 8.29
CA PHE A 129 -7.36 18.42 9.63
C PHE A 129 -5.86 18.62 9.91
N PRO A 130 -5.47 19.39 10.94
CA PRO A 130 -4.08 19.52 11.37
C PRO A 130 -3.48 18.21 11.89
N PRO A 131 -2.15 18.01 11.79
CA PRO A 131 -1.52 16.74 12.12
C PRO A 131 -1.83 16.26 13.55
N GLY A 132 -2.28 15.01 13.68
CA GLY A 132 -2.59 14.41 14.98
C GLY A 132 -3.97 14.77 15.56
N GLU A 133 -4.69 15.75 15.02
CA GLU A 133 -5.99 16.19 15.57
C GLU A 133 -7.20 15.33 15.16
N GLY A 134 -7.00 14.38 14.25
CA GLY A 134 -8.08 13.54 13.74
C GLY A 134 -7.60 12.19 13.23
N TRP A 135 -8.53 11.44 12.65
CA TRP A 135 -8.26 10.21 11.93
C TRP A 135 -8.97 10.23 10.58
N ALA A 136 -8.24 9.95 9.51
CA ALA A 136 -8.80 9.78 8.18
C ALA A 136 -7.94 8.80 7.39
N TYR A 137 -8.59 7.75 6.89
CA TYR A 137 -7.92 6.81 6.00
C TYR A 137 -7.43 7.52 4.73
N SER A 138 -6.12 7.47 4.49
CA SER A 138 -5.49 8.14 3.35
C SER A 138 -4.43 7.25 2.71
N ASN A 139 -4.68 6.84 1.46
CA ASN A 139 -3.67 6.12 0.68
C ASN A 139 -2.42 6.98 0.41
N THR A 140 -2.55 8.31 0.47
CA THR A 140 -1.43 9.25 0.35
C THR A 140 -0.37 9.00 1.42
N ASN A 141 -0.77 8.61 2.64
CA ASN A 141 0.18 8.28 3.71
C ASN A 141 1.07 7.11 3.33
N THR A 142 0.48 6.02 2.83
CA THR A 142 1.24 4.82 2.45
C THR A 142 2.14 5.08 1.25
N VAL A 143 1.67 5.83 0.25
CA VAL A 143 2.50 6.22 -0.90
C VAL A 143 3.72 7.03 -0.45
N LEU A 144 3.52 7.97 0.46
CA LEU A 144 4.61 8.78 1.02
C LEU A 144 5.60 7.95 1.82
N LEU A 145 5.12 7.02 2.67
CA LEU A 145 5.98 6.08 3.39
C LEU A 145 6.81 5.21 2.43
N GLY A 146 6.22 4.72 1.35
CA GLY A 146 6.94 4.00 0.30
C GLY A 146 8.07 4.82 -0.31
N LEU A 147 7.80 6.07 -0.69
CA LEU A 147 8.79 7.00 -1.25
C LEU A 147 9.91 7.34 -0.24
N ILE A 148 9.59 7.45 1.05
CA ILE A 148 10.59 7.66 2.11
C ILE A 148 11.50 6.43 2.23
N ALA A 149 10.94 5.21 2.23
CA ALA A 149 11.73 3.98 2.25
C ALA A 149 12.66 3.88 1.03
N GLU A 150 12.16 4.17 -0.17
CA GLU A 150 12.97 4.23 -1.40
C GLU A 150 14.12 5.24 -1.29
N LYS A 151 13.86 6.42 -0.71
CA LYS A 151 14.89 7.46 -0.53
C LYS A 151 15.97 7.00 0.46
N ILE A 152 15.60 6.34 1.55
CA ILE A 152 16.54 5.87 2.58
C ILE A 152 17.42 4.73 2.05
N GLU A 153 16.83 3.78 1.33
CA GLU A 153 17.51 2.56 0.87
C GLU A 153 18.12 2.69 -0.54
N GLY A 154 17.72 3.71 -1.30
CA GLY A 154 18.26 3.98 -2.64
C GLY A 154 17.82 2.99 -3.72
N LYS A 155 16.72 2.27 -3.52
CA LYS A 155 16.18 1.25 -4.44
C LYS A 155 14.64 1.24 -4.45
N PRO A 156 13.98 0.68 -5.49
CA PRO A 156 12.53 0.60 -5.59
C PRO A 156 11.87 -0.13 -4.41
N LEU A 157 10.66 0.28 -4.02
CA LEU A 157 9.94 -0.31 -2.88
C LEU A 157 9.72 -1.82 -3.04
N GLY A 158 9.50 -2.30 -4.27
CA GLY A 158 9.36 -3.72 -4.56
C GLY A 158 10.59 -4.52 -4.14
N ASP A 159 11.78 -4.03 -4.49
CA ASP A 159 13.06 -4.67 -4.11
C ASP A 159 13.28 -4.61 -2.59
N ILE A 160 12.90 -3.50 -1.95
CA ILE A 160 12.96 -3.37 -0.48
C ILE A 160 12.07 -4.41 0.20
N ILE A 161 10.82 -4.56 -0.25
CA ILE A 161 9.87 -5.55 0.29
C ILE A 161 10.36 -6.97 0.02
N GLU A 162 10.93 -7.22 -1.16
CA GLU A 162 11.47 -8.51 -1.54
C GLU A 162 12.58 -8.95 -0.58
N GLU A 163 13.60 -8.09 -0.43
CA GLU A 163 14.78 -8.38 0.39
C GLU A 163 14.48 -8.45 1.89
N ARG A 164 13.57 -7.59 2.38
CA ARG A 164 13.32 -7.46 3.82
C ARG A 164 12.23 -8.39 4.36
N LEU A 165 11.28 -8.79 3.50
CA LEU A 165 10.08 -9.51 3.93
C LEU A 165 9.86 -10.79 3.12
N ILE A 166 9.74 -10.71 1.79
CA ILE A 166 9.30 -11.87 0.97
C ILE A 166 10.33 -12.99 1.03
N THR A 167 11.59 -12.71 0.69
CA THR A 167 12.66 -13.70 0.67
C THR A 167 12.96 -14.26 2.08
N PRO A 168 13.15 -13.45 3.14
CA PRO A 168 13.44 -13.97 4.48
C PRO A 168 12.31 -14.80 5.10
N LEU A 169 11.05 -14.50 4.77
CA LEU A 169 9.88 -15.23 5.27
C LEU A 169 9.45 -16.40 4.37
N GLY A 170 10.13 -16.61 3.24
CA GLY A 170 9.82 -17.70 2.31
C GLY A 170 8.47 -17.55 1.61
N LEU A 171 8.01 -16.32 1.35
CA LEU A 171 6.70 -16.04 0.74
C LEU A 171 6.72 -16.23 -0.79
N ALA A 172 6.98 -17.47 -1.24
CA ALA A 172 7.24 -17.78 -2.65
C ALA A 172 6.12 -17.41 -3.65
N ASN A 173 4.89 -17.23 -3.18
CA ASN A 173 3.71 -16.85 -3.98
C ASN A 173 3.30 -15.38 -3.76
N THR A 174 4.24 -14.54 -3.30
CA THR A 174 4.03 -13.10 -3.09
C THR A 174 5.02 -12.33 -3.93
N SER A 175 4.54 -11.31 -4.65
CA SER A 175 5.40 -10.40 -5.40
C SER A 175 4.86 -8.97 -5.36
N PHE A 176 5.76 -8.01 -5.51
CA PHE A 176 5.42 -6.62 -5.79
C PHE A 176 5.81 -6.33 -7.24
N PRO A 177 4.92 -6.60 -8.21
CA PRO A 177 5.28 -6.52 -9.61
C PRO A 177 5.65 -5.08 -9.99
N PRO A 178 6.69 -4.91 -10.83
CA PRO A 178 7.04 -3.60 -11.34
C PRO A 178 5.86 -3.02 -12.13
N SER A 179 5.80 -1.69 -12.13
CA SER A 179 4.78 -0.89 -12.76
C SER A 179 4.59 -1.23 -14.26
N ASP A 180 5.60 -1.80 -14.92
CA ASP A 180 5.61 -2.15 -16.35
C ASP A 180 4.90 -3.45 -16.75
N THR A 181 4.20 -4.12 -15.83
CA THR A 181 3.48 -5.36 -16.18
C THR A 181 1.97 -5.15 -16.20
N ALA A 182 1.46 -4.73 -17.37
CA ALA A 182 0.15 -5.19 -17.80
C ALA A 182 0.27 -6.71 -17.99
N SER A 183 -0.32 -7.47 -17.08
CA SER A 183 -0.50 -8.92 -17.17
C SER A 183 -1.84 -9.29 -16.57
#